data_AF-A0A3D3XNG8-F1
#
_entry.id   AF-A0A3D3XNG8-F1
#
_cell.length_a   1.000
_cell.length_b   1.000
_cell.length_c   1.000
_cell.angle_alpha   90.00
_cell.angle_beta   90.00
_cell.angle_gamma   90.00
#
_symmetry.space_group_name_H-M   'P 1'
#
loop_
_entity.id
_entity.type
_entity.pdbx_description
1 polymer ?
#
loop_
_entity_poly.entity_id
_entity_poly.type
_entity_poly.pdbx_seq_one_letter_code
_entity_poly.pdbx_strand_id
1 'polypeptide(L)'
;MLKNSFFVLLLLSLTAAAQPTEQSLQRLGHDYLQPSNAPFVDSLAKVFADSLWSFISIDKNYGNTLPSVRNLSVQLPKDLSFSLYTWIVPHPLEGLEYHGFLWNPNWKGPKRVVLEDYGTEDAAYRWLKGGSWVGGICYDIITKKSKGKKVYTLLIFRPGRSYHTKYIDAIELGNSRKQLYFGSRIFNIRSNGDERYVKRPYRIQFRYNSSLSAAVRWDGKHTGIICDHLAPSKEGLKEKWFSYGPDFSYDRVYWEKGKWQIREAYPLVQNLEVAPTNGRVPTTLDAGK
;
A
#
# COMPACT_ATOMS: atom_id res chain seq x y z
N MET A 1 -13.42 46.96 -56.96
CA MET A 1 -12.46 46.59 -55.89
C MET A 1 -13.11 45.53 -55.01
N LEU A 2 -12.90 44.25 -55.32
CA LEU A 2 -13.27 43.14 -54.42
C LEU A 2 -11.98 42.68 -53.71
N LYS A 3 -11.99 42.66 -52.38
CA LYS A 3 -10.93 42.02 -51.58
C LYS A 3 -11.45 40.68 -51.07
N ASN A 4 -10.76 39.63 -51.51
CA ASN A 4 -10.94 38.24 -51.12
C ASN A 4 -10.73 38.06 -49.61
N SER A 5 -11.69 37.40 -48.96
CA SER A 5 -11.55 36.88 -47.61
C SER A 5 -11.09 35.42 -47.70
N PHE A 6 -9.85 35.14 -47.31
CA PHE A 6 -9.32 33.79 -47.16
C PHE A 6 -9.86 33.21 -45.85
N PHE A 7 -10.75 32.24 -45.94
CA PHE A 7 -11.20 31.46 -44.79
C PHE A 7 -10.28 30.25 -44.63
N VAL A 8 -9.37 30.29 -43.66
CA VAL A 8 -8.54 29.14 -43.28
C VAL A 8 -9.40 28.24 -42.39
N LEU A 9 -9.87 27.12 -42.95
CA LEU A 9 -10.53 26.06 -42.20
C LEU A 9 -9.48 25.30 -41.40
N LEU A 10 -9.40 25.54 -40.09
CA LEU A 10 -8.57 24.77 -39.19
C LEU A 10 -9.25 23.41 -38.93
N LEU A 11 -8.79 22.36 -39.61
CA LEU A 11 -9.17 20.98 -39.33
C LEU A 11 -8.61 20.56 -37.97
N LEU A 12 -9.45 20.60 -36.93
CA LEU A 12 -9.20 19.94 -35.65
C LEU A 12 -9.26 18.42 -35.87
N SER A 13 -8.09 17.82 -36.10
CA SER A 13 -7.94 16.37 -35.98
C SER A 13 -8.11 15.98 -34.51
N LEU A 14 -9.26 15.39 -34.16
CA LEU A 14 -9.39 14.65 -32.91
C LEU A 14 -8.43 13.45 -32.96
N THR A 15 -7.23 13.61 -32.41
CA THR A 15 -6.46 12.43 -32.00
C THR A 15 -7.18 11.83 -30.80
N ALA A 16 -7.95 10.77 -31.03
CA ALA A 16 -8.36 9.89 -29.95
C ALA A 16 -7.08 9.50 -29.19
N ALA A 17 -6.92 9.98 -27.95
CA ALA A 17 -5.79 9.58 -27.12
C ALA A 17 -5.79 8.05 -27.07
N ALA A 18 -4.70 7.44 -27.54
CA ALA A 18 -4.58 5.99 -27.54
C ALA A 18 -4.83 5.48 -26.12
N GLN A 19 -5.63 4.41 -25.99
CA GLN A 19 -5.93 3.81 -24.70
C GLN A 19 -4.62 3.42 -24.00
N PRO A 20 -4.44 3.73 -22.70
CA PRO A 20 -3.23 3.37 -22.00
C PRO A 20 -2.99 1.86 -22.07
N THR A 21 -1.74 1.47 -22.28
CA THR A 21 -1.26 0.08 -22.25
C THR A 21 -0.33 -0.11 -21.06
N GLU A 22 -0.08 -1.37 -20.68
CA GLU A 22 0.91 -1.68 -19.64
C GLU A 22 2.30 -1.11 -19.99
N GLN A 23 2.70 -1.17 -21.27
CA GLN A 23 3.97 -0.60 -21.73
C GLN A 23 4.02 0.92 -21.55
N SER A 24 2.91 1.63 -21.84
CA SER A 24 2.86 3.08 -21.59
C SER A 24 2.92 3.41 -20.09
N LEU A 25 2.24 2.61 -19.25
CA LEU A 25 2.26 2.78 -17.79
C LEU A 25 3.65 2.50 -17.22
N GLN A 26 4.35 1.49 -17.75
CA GLN A 26 5.72 1.17 -17.38
C GLN A 26 6.65 2.34 -17.68
N ARG A 27 6.57 2.91 -18.89
CA ARG A 27 7.38 4.08 -19.27
C ARG A 27 7.09 5.27 -18.35
N LEU A 28 5.82 5.65 -18.22
CA LEU A 28 5.42 6.77 -17.37
C LEU A 28 5.83 6.57 -15.90
N GLY A 29 5.71 5.34 -15.40
CA GLY A 29 6.12 4.98 -14.05
C GLY A 29 7.64 5.07 -13.84
N HIS A 30 8.42 4.75 -14.87
CA HIS A 30 9.88 4.91 -14.85
C HIS A 30 10.30 6.38 -14.93
N ASP A 31 9.59 7.18 -15.73
CA ASP A 31 9.95 8.57 -16.04
C ASP A 31 9.92 9.46 -14.79
N TYR A 32 8.90 9.36 -13.94
CA TYR A 32 8.82 10.20 -12.71
C TYR A 32 9.84 9.79 -11.64
N LEU A 33 10.47 8.61 -11.77
CA LEU A 33 11.50 8.13 -10.86
C LEU A 33 12.92 8.53 -11.32
N GLN A 34 13.09 9.07 -12.53
CA GLN A 34 14.41 9.45 -13.03
C GLN A 34 14.91 10.72 -12.34
N PRO A 35 16.13 10.73 -11.78
CA PRO A 35 16.73 11.94 -11.20
C PRO A 35 16.78 13.12 -12.19
N SER A 36 17.01 12.85 -13.48
CA SER A 36 17.01 13.87 -14.54
C SER A 36 15.67 14.55 -14.73
N ASN A 37 14.58 13.93 -14.26
CA ASN A 37 13.21 14.44 -14.38
C ASN A 37 12.69 15.03 -13.06
N ALA A 38 13.53 15.16 -12.02
CA ALA A 38 13.13 15.69 -10.72
C ALA A 38 12.36 17.03 -10.79
N PRO A 39 12.71 18.01 -11.66
CA PRO A 39 11.94 19.24 -11.81
C PRO A 39 10.51 19.07 -12.35
N PHE A 40 10.19 17.92 -12.94
CA PHE A 40 8.91 17.62 -13.57
C PHE A 40 8.15 16.47 -12.88
N VAL A 41 8.60 16.04 -11.69
CA VAL A 41 8.08 14.86 -11.00
C VAL A 41 6.56 14.93 -10.81
N ASP A 42 6.02 16.08 -10.39
CA ASP A 42 4.58 16.28 -10.18
C ASP A 42 3.78 16.06 -11.46
N SER A 43 4.25 16.65 -12.56
CA SER A 43 3.58 16.57 -13.85
C SER A 43 3.62 15.13 -14.38
N LEU A 44 4.75 14.44 -14.27
CA LEU A 44 4.91 13.06 -14.71
C LEU A 44 4.11 12.08 -13.84
N ALA A 45 4.14 12.26 -12.52
CA ALA A 45 3.36 11.47 -11.57
C ALA A 45 1.85 11.65 -11.81
N LYS A 46 1.41 12.88 -12.09
CA LYS A 46 0.02 13.15 -12.47
C LYS A 46 -0.37 12.44 -13.76
N VAL A 47 0.47 12.52 -14.81
CA VAL A 47 0.21 11.82 -16.09
C VAL A 47 0.17 10.31 -15.90
N PHE A 48 1.04 9.74 -15.06
CA PHE A 48 1.00 8.33 -14.68
C PHE A 48 -0.32 7.97 -13.98
N ALA A 49 -0.73 8.75 -12.97
CA ALA A 49 -1.96 8.52 -12.21
C ALA A 49 -3.21 8.62 -13.10
N ASP A 50 -3.29 9.63 -13.97
CA ASP A 50 -4.40 9.80 -14.92
C ASP A 50 -4.44 8.66 -15.95
N SER A 51 -3.27 8.22 -16.44
CA SER A 51 -3.17 7.08 -17.36
C SER A 51 -3.59 5.77 -16.69
N LEU A 52 -3.18 5.54 -15.44
CA LEU A 52 -3.60 4.39 -14.67
C LEU A 52 -5.10 4.43 -14.40
N TRP A 53 -5.63 5.61 -14.04
CA TRP A 53 -7.06 5.81 -13.85
C TRP A 53 -7.85 5.53 -15.13
N SER A 54 -7.36 5.96 -16.28
CA SER A 54 -7.97 5.64 -17.58
C SER A 54 -7.88 4.14 -17.89
N PHE A 55 -6.73 3.49 -17.65
CA PHE A 55 -6.54 2.05 -17.82
C PHE A 55 -7.55 1.22 -17.02
N ILE A 56 -7.70 1.51 -15.72
CA ILE A 56 -8.62 0.78 -14.84
C ILE A 56 -10.09 1.15 -15.06
N SER A 57 -10.40 2.10 -15.95
CA SER A 57 -11.79 2.43 -16.30
C SER A 57 -12.44 1.41 -17.23
N ILE A 58 -11.63 0.60 -17.91
CA ILE A 58 -12.08 -0.39 -18.88
C ILE A 58 -12.33 -1.70 -18.14
N ASP A 59 -13.59 -2.13 -18.06
CA ASP A 59 -13.98 -3.32 -17.28
C ASP A 59 -13.18 -4.58 -17.64
N LYS A 60 -12.77 -4.75 -18.92
CA LYS A 60 -11.94 -5.87 -19.39
C LYS A 60 -10.54 -5.93 -18.75
N ASN A 61 -10.05 -4.80 -18.22
CA ASN A 61 -8.73 -4.71 -17.59
C ASN A 61 -8.76 -5.13 -16.12
N TYR A 62 -9.93 -5.43 -15.56
CA TYR A 62 -10.04 -5.87 -14.17
C TYR A 62 -9.24 -7.16 -13.95
N GLY A 63 -8.51 -7.23 -12.84
CA GLY A 63 -7.64 -8.37 -12.53
C GLY A 63 -6.28 -8.35 -13.22
N ASN A 64 -6.00 -7.42 -14.13
CA ASN A 64 -4.66 -7.30 -14.69
C ASN A 64 -3.66 -6.78 -13.63
N THR A 65 -2.58 -7.54 -13.40
CA THR A 65 -1.60 -7.29 -12.35
C THR A 65 -0.44 -6.39 -12.76
N LEU A 66 -0.35 -6.01 -14.05
CA LEU A 66 0.63 -5.04 -14.58
C LEU A 66 2.10 -5.32 -14.17
N PRO A 67 2.61 -6.56 -14.30
CA PRO A 67 3.92 -6.96 -13.76
C PRO A 67 5.11 -6.16 -14.30
N SER A 68 4.99 -5.53 -15.47
CA SER A 68 6.05 -4.72 -16.08
C SER A 68 6.20 -3.35 -15.40
N VAL A 69 5.16 -2.86 -14.73
CA VAL A 69 5.13 -1.56 -14.03
C VAL A 69 5.71 -1.73 -12.62
N ARG A 70 7.04 -1.83 -12.52
CA ARG A 70 7.74 -2.24 -11.28
C ARG A 70 7.55 -1.32 -10.07
N ASN A 71 7.18 -0.06 -10.30
CA ASN A 71 6.91 0.95 -9.28
C ASN A 71 5.46 0.97 -8.80
N LEU A 72 4.62 0.07 -9.30
CA LEU A 72 3.22 -0.08 -8.94
C LEU A 72 3.00 -1.44 -8.29
N SER A 73 2.41 -1.46 -7.11
CA SER A 73 1.86 -2.71 -6.56
C SER A 73 0.39 -2.84 -6.94
N VAL A 74 0.01 -4.00 -7.45
CA VAL A 74 -1.37 -4.40 -7.72
C VAL A 74 -1.69 -5.64 -6.89
N GLN A 75 -2.57 -5.49 -5.90
CA GLN A 75 -2.97 -6.58 -5.01
C GLN A 75 -4.46 -6.88 -5.15
N LEU A 76 -4.79 -8.18 -5.18
CA LEU A 76 -6.16 -8.69 -5.17
C LEU A 76 -6.31 -9.71 -4.04
N PRO A 77 -7.44 -9.74 -3.33
CA PRO A 77 -7.76 -10.85 -2.45
C PRO A 77 -8.02 -12.13 -3.26
N LYS A 78 -7.93 -13.29 -2.61
CA LYS A 78 -8.15 -14.60 -3.25
C LYS A 78 -9.50 -14.75 -3.95
N ASP A 79 -10.51 -14.00 -3.50
CA ASP A 79 -11.86 -14.03 -4.07
C ASP A 79 -12.09 -12.96 -5.15
N LEU A 80 -11.03 -12.24 -5.55
CA LEU A 80 -11.05 -11.23 -6.60
C LEU A 80 -12.12 -10.15 -6.40
N SER A 81 -12.51 -9.88 -5.14
CA SER A 81 -13.58 -8.95 -4.81
C SER A 81 -13.25 -7.47 -5.08
N PHE A 82 -11.98 -7.10 -5.09
CA PHE A 82 -11.47 -5.79 -5.49
C PHE A 82 -10.01 -5.87 -5.95
N SER A 83 -9.54 -4.83 -6.63
CA SER A 83 -8.12 -4.58 -6.89
C SER A 83 -7.66 -3.34 -6.14
N LEU A 84 -6.50 -3.43 -5.50
CA LEU A 84 -5.83 -2.34 -4.79
C LEU A 84 -4.52 -2.01 -5.51
N TYR A 85 -4.42 -0.79 -6.00
CA TYR A 85 -3.26 -0.25 -6.69
C TYR A 85 -2.56 0.73 -5.75
N THR A 86 -1.27 0.57 -5.49
CA THR A 86 -0.53 1.46 -4.57
C THR A 86 0.87 1.74 -5.12
N TRP A 87 1.27 3.01 -5.11
CA TRP A 87 2.60 3.45 -5.55
C TRP A 87 3.06 4.66 -4.73
N ILE A 88 4.33 5.04 -4.90
CA ILE A 88 4.96 6.13 -4.18
C ILE A 88 5.62 7.07 -5.18
N VAL A 89 5.51 8.37 -4.93
CA VAL A 89 6.19 9.42 -5.68
C VAL A 89 7.24 10.05 -4.76
N PRO A 90 8.54 9.96 -5.09
CA PRO A 90 9.59 10.58 -4.31
C PRO A 90 9.78 12.05 -4.67
N HIS A 91 9.81 12.91 -3.64
CA HIS A 91 10.11 14.33 -3.73
C HIS A 91 11.41 14.62 -2.97
N PRO A 92 12.51 14.98 -3.66
CA PRO A 92 13.83 15.10 -3.04
C PRO A 92 13.89 15.99 -1.78
N LEU A 93 13.04 17.02 -1.71
CA LEU A 93 13.00 17.96 -0.58
C LEU A 93 11.84 17.70 0.40
N GLU A 94 10.73 17.14 -0.07
CA GLU A 94 9.48 17.03 0.68
C GLU A 94 9.22 15.61 1.22
N GLY A 95 10.00 14.62 0.77
CA GLY A 95 9.92 13.24 1.22
C GLY A 95 9.21 12.35 0.22
N LEU A 96 8.22 11.59 0.67
CA LEU A 96 7.53 10.59 -0.14
C LEU A 96 6.03 10.86 -0.11
N GLU A 97 5.39 10.88 -1.27
CA GLU A 97 3.94 10.90 -1.42
C GLU A 97 3.41 9.50 -1.69
N TYR A 98 2.30 9.16 -1.05
CA TYR A 98 1.72 7.82 -1.08
C TYR A 98 0.37 7.87 -1.77
N HIS A 99 0.26 7.11 -2.85
CA HIS A 99 -0.94 7.09 -3.67
C HIS A 99 -1.55 5.70 -3.70
N GLY A 100 -2.86 5.67 -3.89
CA GLY A 100 -3.52 4.42 -4.23
C GLY A 100 -4.86 4.61 -4.91
N PHE A 101 -5.28 3.59 -5.65
CA PHE A 101 -6.62 3.44 -6.18
C PHE A 101 -7.21 2.13 -5.70
N LEU A 102 -8.52 2.11 -5.47
CA LEU A 102 -9.26 0.89 -5.23
C LEU A 102 -10.36 0.75 -6.28
N TRP A 103 -10.42 -0.43 -6.90
CA TRP A 103 -11.44 -0.79 -7.88
C TRP A 103 -12.23 -2.01 -7.39
N ASN A 104 -13.52 -1.83 -7.15
CA ASN A 104 -14.45 -2.91 -6.88
C ASN A 104 -15.54 -2.94 -7.98
N PRO A 105 -15.57 -3.97 -8.85
CA PRO A 105 -16.50 -4.02 -9.96
C PRO A 105 -17.96 -4.20 -9.53
N ASN A 106 -18.18 -4.65 -8.29
CA ASN A 106 -19.50 -4.98 -7.73
C ASN A 106 -20.12 -3.83 -6.92
N TRP A 107 -19.44 -2.68 -6.80
CA TRP A 107 -20.02 -1.53 -6.11
C TRP A 107 -21.20 -0.92 -6.88
N LYS A 108 -22.23 -0.52 -6.14
CA LYS A 108 -23.31 0.32 -6.66
C LYS A 108 -22.78 1.73 -6.91
N GLY A 109 -22.96 2.23 -8.14
CA GLY A 109 -22.46 3.55 -8.55
C GLY A 109 -21.00 3.49 -9.02
N PRO A 110 -20.17 4.53 -8.74
CA PRO A 110 -18.78 4.52 -9.14
C PRO A 110 -18.03 3.32 -8.57
N LYS A 111 -17.48 2.49 -9.46
CA LYS A 111 -16.74 1.26 -9.14
C LYS A 111 -15.32 1.51 -8.60
N ARG A 112 -14.84 2.75 -8.67
CA ARG A 112 -13.45 3.11 -8.40
C ARG A 112 -13.36 4.31 -7.47
N VAL A 113 -12.30 4.37 -6.69
CA VAL A 113 -12.03 5.48 -5.75
C VAL A 113 -10.54 5.75 -5.66
N VAL A 114 -10.19 7.03 -5.54
CA VAL A 114 -8.85 7.48 -5.21
C VAL A 114 -8.66 7.38 -3.70
N LEU A 115 -7.52 6.86 -3.26
CA LEU A 115 -7.17 6.76 -1.86
C LEU A 115 -6.29 7.94 -1.45
N GLU A 116 -6.65 8.58 -0.35
CA GLU A 116 -6.00 9.80 0.16
C GLU A 116 -5.22 9.47 1.43
N ASP A 117 -3.90 9.69 1.42
CA ASP A 117 -3.05 9.41 2.58
C ASP A 117 -3.46 10.31 3.75
N TYR A 118 -3.92 9.70 4.84
CA TYR A 118 -4.21 10.35 6.10
C TYR A 118 -2.92 10.75 6.84
N GLY A 119 -1.82 10.06 6.56
CA GLY A 119 -0.59 10.14 7.34
C GLY A 119 -0.56 9.17 8.52
N THR A 120 0.36 9.42 9.45
CA THR A 120 0.71 8.46 10.52
C THR A 120 0.36 8.96 11.93
N GLU A 121 0.09 10.27 12.07
CA GLU A 121 -0.35 10.84 13.33
C GLU A 121 -1.63 10.15 13.78
N ASP A 122 -1.63 9.62 15.01
CA ASP A 122 -2.72 8.88 15.64
C ASP A 122 -3.41 7.77 14.82
N ALA A 123 -2.81 7.36 13.70
CA ALA A 123 -3.41 6.49 12.72
C ALA A 123 -3.85 5.16 13.34
N ALA A 124 -3.10 4.59 14.29
CA ALA A 124 -3.51 3.38 15.02
C ALA A 124 -4.93 3.45 15.63
N TYR A 125 -5.45 4.65 15.89
CA TYR A 125 -6.72 4.90 16.57
C TYR A 125 -7.82 5.51 15.70
N ARG A 126 -7.56 5.67 14.39
CA ARG A 126 -8.51 6.30 13.47
C ARG A 126 -9.22 5.29 12.59
N TRP A 127 -10.53 5.49 12.49
CA TRP A 127 -11.37 4.78 11.54
C TRP A 127 -11.49 5.63 10.28
N LEU A 128 -10.78 5.24 9.23
CA LEU A 128 -10.58 6.05 8.03
C LEU A 128 -11.64 5.68 7.00
N LYS A 129 -12.36 6.68 6.48
CA LYS A 129 -13.56 6.50 5.66
C LYS A 129 -13.41 7.17 4.30
N GLY A 130 -14.20 6.74 3.34
CA GLY A 130 -14.40 7.49 2.09
C GLY A 130 -13.19 7.57 1.17
N GLY A 131 -12.22 6.65 1.33
CA GLY A 131 -10.96 6.65 0.57
C GLY A 131 -9.76 7.09 1.39
N SER A 132 -9.95 7.69 2.58
CA SER A 132 -8.85 7.95 3.50
C SER A 132 -8.23 6.63 3.99
N TRP A 133 -6.90 6.56 4.03
CA TRP A 133 -6.14 5.38 4.45
C TRP A 133 -4.74 5.79 4.95
N VAL A 134 -3.98 4.84 5.52
CA VAL A 134 -2.55 5.06 5.80
C VAL A 134 -1.76 4.64 4.58
N GLY A 135 -1.20 5.60 3.87
CA GLY A 135 -0.48 5.40 2.62
C GLY A 135 0.75 4.52 2.75
N GLY A 136 1.03 3.74 1.71
CA GLY A 136 2.17 2.84 1.63
C GLY A 136 2.01 1.89 0.45
N ILE A 137 2.94 0.96 0.29
CA ILE A 137 2.85 -0.10 -0.71
C ILE A 137 2.16 -1.30 -0.08
N CYS A 138 0.95 -1.63 -0.55
CA CYS A 138 0.31 -2.88 -0.16
C CYS A 138 1.02 -4.04 -0.87
N TYR A 139 1.50 -5.05 -0.16
CA TYR A 139 2.23 -6.19 -0.74
C TYR A 139 1.56 -7.54 -0.51
N ASP A 140 0.50 -7.59 0.29
CA ASP A 140 -0.30 -8.81 0.49
C ASP A 140 -1.70 -8.48 1.01
N ILE A 141 -2.67 -9.35 0.68
CA ILE A 141 -4.06 -9.28 1.14
C ILE A 141 -4.52 -10.64 1.64
N ILE A 142 -4.86 -10.70 2.93
CA ILE A 142 -5.31 -11.92 3.61
C ILE A 142 -6.81 -11.82 3.87
N THR A 143 -7.58 -12.77 3.32
CA THR A 143 -9.03 -12.85 3.56
C THR A 143 -9.34 -13.68 4.81
N LYS A 144 -10.14 -13.13 5.71
CA LYS A 144 -10.71 -13.82 6.89
C LYS A 144 -12.21 -13.59 6.97
N LYS A 145 -12.86 -14.26 7.93
CA LYS A 145 -14.29 -14.08 8.25
C LYS A 145 -14.44 -13.66 9.70
N SER A 146 -15.16 -12.58 9.95
CA SER A 146 -15.57 -12.12 11.29
C SER A 146 -17.08 -11.92 11.31
N LYS A 147 -17.77 -12.55 12.28
CA LYS A 147 -19.25 -12.50 12.41
C LYS A 147 -19.98 -12.79 11.09
N GLY A 148 -19.53 -13.81 10.35
CA GLY A 148 -20.09 -14.20 9.06
C GLY A 148 -19.74 -13.31 7.87
N LYS A 149 -19.09 -12.16 8.08
CA LYS A 149 -18.69 -11.24 7.00
C LYS A 149 -17.22 -11.43 6.65
N LYS A 150 -16.90 -11.34 5.35
CA LYS A 150 -15.52 -11.31 4.87
C LYS A 150 -14.87 -10.00 5.33
N VAL A 151 -13.64 -10.11 5.81
CA VAL A 151 -12.78 -8.97 6.13
C VAL A 151 -11.43 -9.23 5.47
N TYR A 152 -10.82 -8.19 4.92
CA TYR A 152 -9.55 -8.28 4.23
C TYR A 152 -8.50 -7.56 5.04
N THR A 153 -7.41 -8.25 5.36
CA THR A 153 -6.26 -7.72 6.07
C THR A 153 -5.19 -7.38 5.07
N LEU A 154 -4.72 -6.14 5.11
CA LEU A 154 -3.71 -5.60 4.21
C LEU A 154 -2.37 -5.60 4.93
N LEU A 155 -1.33 -6.05 4.24
CA LEU A 155 0.05 -5.84 4.67
C LEU A 155 0.63 -4.69 3.85
N ILE A 156 0.97 -3.59 4.53
CA ILE A 156 1.38 -2.34 3.89
C ILE A 156 2.78 -1.99 4.36
N PHE A 157 3.68 -1.66 3.44
CA PHE A 157 5.00 -1.12 3.71
C PHE A 157 5.00 0.38 3.44
N ARG A 158 5.24 1.17 4.49
CA ARG A 158 5.43 2.61 4.40
C ARG A 158 6.91 2.91 4.64
N PRO A 159 7.71 3.18 3.59
CA PRO A 159 9.06 3.70 3.78
C PRO A 159 9.03 5.04 4.51
N GLY A 160 10.16 5.43 5.06
CA GLY A 160 10.30 6.67 5.83
C GLY A 160 11.77 6.98 5.99
N ARG A 161 12.07 8.24 6.33
CA ARG A 161 13.45 8.75 6.30
C ARG A 161 14.35 8.11 7.36
N SER A 162 13.92 8.14 8.63
CA SER A 162 14.70 7.60 9.76
C SER A 162 14.25 6.20 10.21
N TYR A 163 13.00 5.85 9.92
CA TYR A 163 12.46 4.53 10.19
C TYR A 163 11.44 4.17 9.13
N HIS A 164 11.34 2.89 8.83
CA HIS A 164 10.28 2.30 8.04
C HIS A 164 9.14 1.84 8.95
N THR A 165 7.93 1.76 8.41
CA THR A 165 6.80 1.15 9.11
C THR A 165 6.14 0.09 8.24
N LYS A 166 5.86 -1.06 8.82
CA LYS A 166 4.94 -2.04 8.22
C LYS A 166 3.64 -2.06 9.00
N TYR A 167 2.53 -1.90 8.30
CA TYR A 167 1.20 -1.95 8.88
C TYR A 167 0.51 -3.28 8.58
N ILE A 168 -0.23 -3.75 9.57
CA ILE A 168 -1.32 -4.73 9.38
C ILE A 168 -2.61 -3.92 9.56
N ASP A 169 -3.26 -3.59 8.45
CA ASP A 169 -4.54 -2.86 8.43
C ASP A 169 -5.67 -3.80 7.97
N ALA A 170 -6.92 -3.37 8.10
CA ALA A 170 -8.08 -4.09 7.65
C ALA A 170 -9.03 -3.19 6.89
N ILE A 171 -9.55 -3.69 5.78
CA ILE A 171 -10.45 -2.96 4.88
C ILE A 171 -11.82 -3.65 4.85
N GLU A 172 -12.86 -2.83 4.89
CA GLU A 172 -14.24 -3.22 4.70
C GLU A 172 -14.84 -2.39 3.56
N LEU A 173 -15.32 -3.07 2.52
CA LEU A 173 -15.66 -2.44 1.24
C LEU A 173 -17.09 -1.86 1.21
N GLY A 174 -18.01 -2.46 1.97
CA GLY A 174 -19.44 -2.19 1.84
C GLY A 174 -20.00 -2.45 0.43
N ASN A 175 -21.16 -1.88 0.12
CA ASN A 175 -21.83 -2.03 -1.19
C ASN A 175 -21.55 -0.88 -2.16
N SER A 176 -20.84 0.17 -1.72
CA SER A 176 -20.43 1.32 -2.55
C SER A 176 -19.21 1.99 -1.96
N ARG A 177 -18.50 2.82 -2.75
CA ARG A 177 -17.31 3.55 -2.28
C ARG A 177 -17.54 4.42 -1.03
N LYS A 178 -18.76 4.90 -0.79
CA LYS A 178 -19.12 5.70 0.41
C LYS A 178 -19.06 4.86 1.70
N GLN A 179 -19.20 3.55 1.56
CA GLN A 179 -19.13 2.57 2.64
C GLN A 179 -17.77 1.86 2.68
N LEU A 180 -16.76 2.36 1.97
CA LEU A 180 -15.39 1.94 2.10
C LEU A 180 -14.79 2.52 3.39
N TYR A 181 -14.15 1.66 4.18
CA TYR A 181 -13.37 2.10 5.32
C TYR A 181 -12.15 1.20 5.59
N PHE A 182 -11.09 1.86 6.07
CA PHE A 182 -9.88 1.24 6.59
C PHE A 182 -9.87 1.34 8.12
N GLY A 183 -9.41 0.29 8.76
CA GLY A 183 -9.44 0.13 10.20
C GLY A 183 -10.67 -0.61 10.71
N SER A 184 -10.78 -1.90 10.40
CA SER A 184 -11.79 -2.77 11.01
C SER A 184 -11.47 -3.06 12.48
N ARG A 185 -12.50 -3.22 13.33
CA ARG A 185 -12.34 -3.57 14.77
C ARG A 185 -12.03 -5.05 14.99
N ILE A 186 -11.02 -5.55 14.29
CA ILE A 186 -10.63 -6.96 14.28
C ILE A 186 -9.32 -7.23 15.02
N PHE A 187 -8.64 -6.23 15.57
CA PHE A 187 -7.40 -6.43 16.33
C PHE A 187 -7.69 -6.50 17.84
N ASN A 188 -7.37 -7.64 18.45
CA ASN A 188 -7.37 -7.82 19.90
C ASN A 188 -5.92 -7.84 20.42
N ILE A 189 -5.15 -6.84 20.00
CA ILE A 189 -3.73 -6.70 20.33
C ILE A 189 -3.57 -5.42 21.14
N ARG A 190 -2.83 -5.51 22.26
CA ARG A 190 -2.53 -4.37 23.13
C ARG A 190 -1.08 -3.91 23.00
N SER A 191 -0.22 -4.76 22.46
CA SER A 191 1.17 -4.44 22.16
C SER A 191 1.78 -5.42 21.18
N ASN A 192 2.92 -5.04 20.63
CA ASN A 192 3.82 -5.88 19.85
C ASN A 192 5.26 -5.41 20.11
N GLY A 193 5.98 -6.12 20.98
CA GLY A 193 7.27 -5.64 21.50
C GLY A 193 7.09 -4.39 22.35
N ASP A 194 7.89 -3.34 22.12
CA ASP A 194 7.78 -2.06 22.83
C ASP A 194 6.66 -1.14 22.31
N GLU A 195 6.00 -1.50 21.21
CA GLU A 195 4.83 -0.77 20.73
C GLU A 195 3.63 -1.06 21.65
N ARG A 196 3.14 -0.04 22.37
CA ARG A 196 2.05 -0.17 23.36
C ARG A 196 0.83 0.64 22.92
N TYR A 197 -0.32 -0.02 22.82
CA TYR A 197 -1.58 0.61 22.43
C TYR A 197 -2.48 0.91 23.64
N VAL A 198 -2.79 2.20 23.84
CA VAL A 198 -3.66 2.67 24.93
C VAL A 198 -5.05 2.03 24.87
N LYS A 199 -5.58 1.86 23.64
CA LYS A 199 -6.82 1.16 23.34
C LYS A 199 -6.62 0.17 22.20
N ARG A 200 -7.57 -0.76 22.00
CA ARG A 200 -7.50 -1.69 20.86
C ARG A 200 -7.36 -0.88 19.56
N PRO A 201 -6.27 -1.07 18.80
CA PRO A 201 -6.02 -0.28 17.61
C PRO A 201 -6.87 -0.79 16.44
N TYR A 202 -7.02 0.05 15.43
CA TYR A 202 -7.61 -0.31 14.15
C TYR A 202 -6.59 -0.88 13.16
N ARG A 203 -5.30 -0.70 13.44
CA ARG A 203 -4.16 -1.17 12.63
C ARG A 203 -2.95 -1.39 13.52
N ILE A 204 -2.17 -2.44 13.25
CA ILE A 204 -0.93 -2.75 13.96
C ILE A 204 0.25 -2.19 13.18
N GLN A 205 1.30 -1.75 13.86
CA GLN A 205 2.46 -1.11 13.25
C GLN A 205 3.76 -1.73 13.77
N PHE A 206 4.68 -2.00 12.85
CA PHE A 206 6.03 -2.50 13.12
C PHE A 206 7.01 -1.46 12.61
N ARG A 207 7.65 -0.72 13.52
CA ARG A 207 8.53 0.42 13.21
C ARG A 207 9.98 0.05 13.48
N TYR A 208 10.85 0.26 12.49
CA TYR A 208 12.25 -0.16 12.54
C TYR A 208 13.13 0.78 11.73
N ASN A 209 14.43 0.81 12.03
CA ASN A 209 15.43 1.62 11.34
C ASN A 209 15.32 1.47 9.82
N SER A 210 15.34 2.59 9.09
CA SER A 210 15.21 2.62 7.62
C SER A 210 16.39 1.99 6.87
N SER A 211 17.51 1.73 7.54
CA SER A 211 18.66 1.01 7.00
C SER A 211 18.56 -0.51 7.16
N LEU A 212 17.51 -1.02 7.80
CA LEU A 212 17.29 -2.45 8.06
C LEU A 212 16.07 -2.96 7.30
N SER A 213 15.87 -4.28 7.32
CA SER A 213 14.62 -4.91 6.89
C SER A 213 14.00 -5.67 8.05
N ALA A 214 12.67 -5.72 8.08
CA ALA A 214 11.91 -6.54 9.01
C ALA A 214 10.87 -7.37 8.27
N ALA A 215 10.69 -8.63 8.64
CA ALA A 215 9.65 -9.51 8.14
C ALA A 215 8.31 -9.18 8.81
N VAL A 216 7.26 -9.09 7.98
CA VAL A 216 5.84 -9.14 8.36
C VAL A 216 5.18 -9.78 7.16
N ARG A 217 4.74 -11.03 7.26
CA ARG A 217 4.25 -11.77 6.09
C ARG A 217 3.28 -12.86 6.47
N TRP A 218 2.32 -13.16 5.60
CA TRP A 218 1.51 -14.36 5.78
C TRP A 218 2.34 -15.63 5.63
N ASP A 219 2.09 -16.60 6.49
CA ASP A 219 2.63 -17.95 6.40
C ASP A 219 1.51 -18.98 6.53
N GLY A 220 1.30 -19.75 5.46
CA GLY A 220 0.25 -20.76 5.40
C GLY A 220 0.48 -21.93 6.35
N LYS A 221 1.74 -22.35 6.55
CA LYS A 221 2.10 -23.48 7.41
C LYS A 221 1.84 -23.15 8.88
N HIS A 222 2.18 -21.94 9.31
CA HIS A 222 1.98 -21.48 10.68
C HIS A 222 0.61 -20.82 10.91
N THR A 223 -0.22 -20.72 9.85
CA THR A 223 -1.58 -20.16 9.87
C THR A 223 -1.64 -18.77 10.53
N GLY A 224 -0.67 -17.91 10.19
CA GLY A 224 -0.53 -16.60 10.81
C GLY A 224 0.35 -15.68 9.99
N ILE A 225 0.36 -14.40 10.37
CA ILE A 225 1.34 -13.44 9.91
C ILE A 225 2.55 -13.59 10.83
N ILE A 226 3.69 -13.98 10.27
CA ILE A 226 4.97 -14.08 10.97
C ILE A 226 5.66 -12.73 10.88
N CYS A 227 6.05 -12.20 12.03
CA CYS A 227 6.71 -10.91 12.16
C CYS A 227 8.06 -11.11 12.84
N ASP A 228 9.08 -10.37 12.41
CA ASP A 228 10.27 -10.20 13.24
C ASP A 228 9.87 -9.50 14.53
N HIS A 229 10.39 -9.99 15.66
CA HIS A 229 10.32 -9.24 16.90
C HIS A 229 11.31 -8.08 16.84
N LEU A 230 10.86 -6.88 17.19
CA LEU A 230 11.64 -5.65 17.05
C LEU A 230 12.08 -5.12 18.40
N ALA A 231 13.39 -4.95 18.57
CA ALA A 231 14.00 -4.42 19.78
C ALA A 231 14.93 -3.25 19.46
N PRO A 232 15.11 -2.28 20.38
CA PRO A 232 16.08 -1.23 20.20
C PRO A 232 17.50 -1.79 20.34
N SER A 233 18.47 -1.20 19.63
CA SER A 233 19.87 -1.61 19.72
C SER A 233 20.49 -1.44 21.11
N LYS A 234 19.89 -0.61 21.98
CA LYS A 234 20.25 -0.40 23.39
C LYS A 234 19.00 -0.09 24.20
N GLU A 235 18.99 -0.47 25.48
CA GLU A 235 17.82 -0.25 26.36
C GLU A 235 17.43 1.23 26.49
N GLY A 236 18.41 2.14 26.56
CA GLY A 236 18.17 3.59 26.64
C GLY A 236 17.56 4.22 25.39
N LEU A 237 17.33 3.43 24.32
CA LEU A 237 16.73 3.88 23.07
C LEU A 237 15.31 3.33 22.86
N LYS A 238 14.65 2.86 23.93
CA LYS A 238 13.23 2.50 23.89
C LYS A 238 12.38 3.62 23.26
N GLU A 239 11.45 3.22 22.40
CA GLU A 239 10.57 4.09 21.58
C GLU A 239 11.29 5.03 20.59
N LYS A 240 12.62 4.92 20.44
CA LYS A 240 13.38 5.59 19.38
C LYS A 240 13.45 4.69 18.16
N TRP A 241 12.39 4.67 17.35
CA TRP A 241 12.20 3.72 16.24
C TRP A 241 13.34 3.63 15.21
N PHE A 242 14.11 4.71 15.04
CA PHE A 242 15.33 4.69 14.22
C PHE A 242 16.43 3.76 14.75
N SER A 243 16.33 3.26 15.98
CA SER A 243 17.27 2.34 16.60
C SER A 243 16.78 0.89 16.65
N TYR A 244 15.55 0.64 16.20
CA TYR A 244 14.91 -0.67 16.28
C TYR A 244 15.30 -1.55 15.09
N GLY A 245 15.47 -2.84 15.32
CA GLY A 245 15.69 -3.85 14.30
C GLY A 245 15.25 -5.24 14.78
N PRO A 246 15.24 -6.24 13.88
CA PRO A 246 14.98 -7.63 14.26
C PRO A 246 15.97 -8.13 15.32
N ASP A 247 15.47 -8.82 16.35
CA ASP A 247 16.31 -9.48 17.38
C ASP A 247 16.54 -10.98 17.10
N PHE A 248 16.17 -11.43 15.90
CA PHE A 248 16.20 -12.83 15.45
C PHE A 248 15.21 -13.78 16.13
N SER A 249 14.28 -13.24 16.91
CA SER A 249 13.07 -13.95 17.33
C SER A 249 11.86 -13.49 16.51
N TYR A 250 10.77 -14.23 16.62
CA TYR A 250 9.57 -14.01 15.80
C TYR A 250 8.32 -13.90 16.66
N ASP A 251 7.41 -13.05 16.24
CA ASP A 251 6.04 -13.01 16.73
C ASP A 251 5.11 -13.63 15.70
N ARG A 252 3.94 -14.09 16.15
CA ARG A 252 2.87 -14.57 15.28
C ARG A 252 1.59 -13.79 15.54
N VAL A 253 1.11 -13.07 14.53
CA VAL A 253 -0.24 -12.53 14.51
C VAL A 253 -1.18 -13.56 13.89
N TYR A 254 -2.09 -14.13 14.68
CA TYR A 254 -2.94 -15.26 14.27
C TYR A 254 -4.44 -14.95 14.43
N TRP A 255 -5.26 -15.62 13.62
CA TRP A 255 -6.70 -15.40 13.60
C TRP A 255 -7.42 -16.35 14.55
N GLU A 256 -8.15 -15.81 15.53
CA GLU A 256 -8.94 -16.59 16.48
C GLU A 256 -10.23 -15.85 16.84
N LYS A 257 -11.35 -16.57 16.91
CA LYS A 257 -12.66 -16.04 17.33
C LYS A 257 -13.06 -14.74 16.61
N GLY A 258 -12.74 -14.66 15.31
CA GLY A 258 -13.08 -13.53 14.45
C GLY A 258 -12.21 -12.28 14.64
N LYS A 259 -11.04 -12.40 15.29
CA LYS A 259 -10.09 -11.31 15.52
C LYS A 259 -8.64 -11.78 15.35
N TRP A 260 -7.76 -10.86 15.01
CA TRP A 260 -6.32 -11.03 15.11
C TRP A 260 -5.87 -10.92 16.56
N GLN A 261 -5.06 -11.89 16.97
CA GLN A 261 -4.33 -11.96 18.23
C GLN A 261 -2.83 -11.93 17.91
N ILE A 262 -1.99 -11.63 18.89
CA ILE A 262 -0.54 -11.79 18.77
C ILE A 262 -0.03 -12.79 19.80
N ARG A 263 0.95 -13.58 19.41
CA ARG A 263 1.77 -14.41 20.31
C ARG A 263 3.22 -14.01 20.08
N GLU A 264 3.81 -13.39 21.08
CA GLU A 264 5.24 -13.07 21.07
C GLU A 264 6.08 -14.34 21.31
N ALA A 265 7.35 -14.29 20.91
CA ALA A 265 8.29 -15.42 21.02
C ALA A 265 7.71 -16.72 20.44
N TYR A 266 7.13 -16.63 19.25
CA TYR A 266 6.58 -17.77 18.53
C TYR A 266 7.72 -18.71 18.10
N PRO A 267 7.74 -19.97 18.56
CA PRO A 267 8.81 -20.92 18.24
C PRO A 267 8.66 -21.38 16.80
N LEU A 268 9.31 -20.67 15.89
CA LEU A 268 9.34 -21.04 14.49
C LEU A 268 10.35 -22.19 14.33
N VAL A 269 9.85 -23.43 14.30
CA VAL A 269 10.69 -24.62 14.17
C VAL A 269 11.44 -24.55 12.83
N GLN A 270 12.77 -24.57 12.91
CA GLN A 270 13.71 -24.29 11.83
C GLN A 270 13.43 -25.11 10.55
N ASN A 271 13.22 -24.39 9.46
CA ASN A 271 13.64 -24.67 8.08
C ASN A 271 13.33 -23.42 7.25
N LEU A 272 13.83 -22.26 7.70
CA LEU A 272 13.95 -21.09 6.85
C LEU A 272 15.37 -21.12 6.27
N GLU A 273 15.58 -21.86 5.18
CA GLU A 273 16.83 -21.75 4.39
C GLU A 273 17.08 -20.31 3.92
N VAL A 274 16.03 -19.48 3.94
CA VAL A 274 16.08 -18.06 3.63
C VAL A 274 15.26 -17.33 4.69
N ALA A 275 15.87 -16.32 5.34
CA ALA A 275 15.14 -15.36 6.15
C ALA A 275 13.94 -14.84 5.33
N PRO A 276 12.78 -14.57 5.95
CA PRO A 276 11.63 -14.22 5.14
C PRO A 276 11.82 -12.85 4.49
N THR A 277 12.21 -12.84 3.22
CA THR A 277 12.50 -11.63 2.46
C THR A 277 11.23 -11.05 1.85
N ASN A 278 11.19 -9.72 1.76
CA ASN A 278 10.07 -8.98 1.17
C ASN A 278 10.19 -8.90 -0.35
N GLY A 279 10.36 -10.03 -1.05
CA GLY A 279 10.60 -10.07 -2.51
C GLY A 279 9.51 -9.46 -3.39
N ARG A 280 8.40 -8.97 -2.80
CA ARG A 280 7.28 -8.27 -3.45
C ARG A 280 7.18 -6.79 -3.12
N VAL A 281 8.01 -6.29 -2.21
CA VAL A 281 8.08 -4.86 -1.93
C VAL A 281 9.09 -4.27 -2.92
N PRO A 282 8.71 -3.28 -3.75
CA PRO A 282 9.68 -2.49 -4.50
C PRO A 282 10.60 -1.76 -3.51
N THR A 283 11.73 -2.37 -3.17
CA THR A 283 12.72 -1.83 -2.22
C THR A 283 13.66 -0.81 -2.86
N THR A 284 13.53 -0.56 -4.17
CA THR A 284 14.40 0.35 -4.93
C THR A 284 14.00 1.82 -4.83
N LEU A 285 13.03 2.17 -3.96
CA LEU A 285 12.65 3.55 -3.66
C LEU A 285 13.60 4.10 -2.59
N ASP A 286 14.88 4.17 -2.94
CA ASP A 286 15.91 4.74 -2.07
C ASP A 286 15.89 6.26 -2.27
N ALA A 287 15.45 7.01 -1.25
CA ALA A 287 15.37 8.48 -1.29
C ALA A 287 16.75 9.15 -1.12
N GLY A 288 17.84 8.43 -1.38
CA GLY A 288 19.18 8.74 -0.86
C GLY A 288 20.35 8.41 -1.78
N LYS A 289 20.16 8.42 -3.11
CA LYS A 289 21.25 8.55 -4.08
C LYS A 289 20.90 9.55 -5.17
#